data_AF-E3NVI6-F1
#
_entry.id   AF-E3NVI6-F1
#
_cell.length_a   1.000
_cell.length_b   1.000
_cell.length_c   1.000
_cell.angle_alpha   90.00
_cell.angle_beta   90.00
_cell.angle_gamma   90.00
#
_symmetry.space_group_name_H-M   'P 1'
#
loop_
_entity.id
_entity.type
_entity.pdbx_description
1 polymer ?
#
loop_
_entity_poly.entity_id
_entity_poly.type
_entity_poly.pdbx_seq_one_letter_code
_entity_poly.pdbx_strand_id
1 'polypeptide(L)'
;MCEDIAFISSFFQKRLVWDSAPLATSYHIQVIHLHENTEISKESLKKQEITTKALRKFAEKVKGVTRVEVSSEHLWDFEPTMQFLAKDVQERWTLTHEAMEELIKKVDSQMQTSLEQETVLRFVILETTEPVVVLDETGEDIHGVAVASWGAVLTRNEATESKAIAAIR
;
A
#
# COMPACT_ATOMS: atom_id res chain seq x y z
N MET A 1 33.08 16.68 9.45
CA MET A 1 32.27 16.37 10.65
C MET A 1 30.86 16.81 10.32
N CYS A 2 30.02 15.87 9.89
CA CYS A 2 28.61 16.11 9.63
C CYS A 2 27.86 15.44 10.78
N GLU A 3 27.36 16.24 11.72
CA GLU A 3 26.40 15.80 12.72
C GLU A 3 25.23 16.78 12.67
N ASP A 4 24.06 16.24 13.02
CA ASP A 4 22.73 16.87 13.11
C ASP A 4 21.78 16.60 11.93
N ILE A 5 21.48 15.31 11.70
CA ILE A 5 20.16 14.91 11.17
C ILE A 5 19.19 15.05 12.34
N ALA A 6 18.50 16.19 12.39
CA ALA A 6 17.50 16.49 13.39
C ALA A 6 16.42 15.40 13.43
N PHE A 7 16.19 14.88 14.63
CA PHE A 7 15.16 13.91 14.98
C PHE A 7 13.78 14.56 14.80
N ILE A 8 13.18 14.44 13.61
CA ILE A 8 11.83 14.92 13.33
C ILE A 8 10.85 13.81 13.75
N SER A 9 9.92 14.14 14.65
CA SER A 9 8.88 13.23 15.16
C SER A 9 8.11 12.50 14.03
N SER A 10 7.81 11.21 14.23
CA SER A 10 7.12 10.31 13.28
C SER A 10 5.80 10.85 12.73
N PHE A 11 5.14 11.76 13.44
CA PHE A 11 3.92 12.44 12.96
C PHE A 11 4.20 13.48 11.87
N PHE A 12 5.35 14.15 11.92
CA PHE A 12 5.80 15.05 10.84
C PHE A 12 6.38 14.29 9.64
N GLN A 13 6.80 13.03 9.83
CA GLN A 13 7.31 12.16 8.76
C GLN A 13 6.20 11.64 7.82
N LYS A 14 4.92 11.64 8.26
CA LYS A 14 3.77 11.18 7.46
C LYS A 14 3.40 12.11 6.28
N ARG A 15 4.08 13.25 6.10
CA ARG A 15 3.81 14.24 5.03
C ARG A 15 4.86 14.27 3.91
N LEU A 16 5.89 13.44 3.93
CA LEU A 16 7.16 13.75 3.23
C LEU A 16 7.60 12.78 2.12
N VAL A 17 6.66 12.16 1.39
CA VAL A 17 7.04 11.43 0.15
C VAL A 17 6.18 11.83 -1.04
N TRP A 18 4.86 11.95 -0.87
CA TRP A 18 3.99 12.49 -1.91
C TRP A 18 4.28 13.96 -2.24
N ASP A 19 4.68 14.75 -1.24
CA ASP A 19 5.11 16.15 -1.40
C ASP A 19 6.62 16.28 -1.76
N SER A 20 7.38 15.18 -1.72
CA SER A 20 8.86 15.18 -1.78
C SER A 20 9.45 14.39 -2.94
N ALA A 21 8.64 13.55 -3.60
CA ALA A 21 8.97 13.08 -4.92
C ALA A 21 9.18 14.33 -5.79
N PRO A 22 10.36 14.52 -6.44
CA PRO A 22 10.51 15.60 -7.39
C PRO A 22 9.33 15.51 -8.34
N LEU A 23 8.66 16.64 -8.65
CA LEU A 23 7.52 16.71 -9.58
C LEU A 23 7.89 15.97 -10.87
N ALA A 24 7.63 14.67 -10.88
CA ALA A 24 8.08 13.81 -11.95
C ALA A 24 7.17 14.13 -13.12
N THR A 25 7.75 14.22 -14.31
CA THR A 25 6.99 14.38 -15.54
C THR A 25 6.10 13.16 -15.80
N SER A 26 6.47 11.99 -15.26
CA SER A 26 5.69 10.76 -15.28
C SER A 26 5.77 9.97 -13.96
N TYR A 27 4.63 9.50 -13.48
CA TYR A 27 4.50 8.52 -12.41
C TYR A 27 3.85 7.24 -12.92
N HIS A 28 4.27 6.11 -12.36
CA HIS A 28 3.58 4.84 -12.53
C HIS A 28 3.04 4.36 -11.19
N ILE A 29 1.72 4.26 -11.06
CA ILE A 29 1.05 3.71 -9.89
C ILE A 29 0.81 2.22 -10.12
N GLN A 30 1.48 1.38 -9.34
CA GLN A 30 1.37 -0.08 -9.40
C GLN A 30 0.48 -0.58 -8.26
N VAL A 31 -0.71 -1.09 -8.59
CA VAL A 31 -1.62 -1.69 -7.58
C VAL A 31 -1.34 -3.19 -7.50
N ILE A 32 -0.95 -3.68 -6.33
CA ILE A 32 -0.53 -5.06 -6.10
C ILE A 32 -1.50 -5.70 -5.12
N HIS A 33 -2.26 -6.69 -5.59
CA HIS A 33 -3.16 -7.47 -4.76
C HIS A 33 -2.45 -8.73 -4.25
N LEU A 34 -2.36 -8.89 -2.94
CA LEU A 34 -1.77 -10.06 -2.29
C LEU A 34 -2.87 -11.02 -1.89
N HIS A 35 -2.97 -12.16 -2.58
CA HIS A 35 -4.05 -13.11 -2.36
C HIS A 35 -3.67 -14.24 -1.41
N GLU A 36 -4.65 -14.68 -0.64
CA GLU A 36 -4.65 -15.98 0.03
C GLU A 36 -5.00 -17.10 -0.95
N ASN A 37 -4.62 -18.34 -0.62
CA ASN A 37 -4.97 -19.53 -1.38
C ASN A 37 -6.44 -19.98 -1.23
N THR A 38 -7.28 -19.09 -0.71
CA THR A 38 -8.71 -19.30 -0.51
C THR A 38 -9.50 -18.92 -1.76
N GLU A 39 -10.62 -19.58 -2.01
CA GLU A 39 -11.50 -19.23 -3.13
C GLU A 39 -11.98 -17.78 -3.03
N ILE A 40 -11.62 -16.96 -4.03
CA ILE A 40 -12.04 -15.56 -4.09
C ILE A 40 -13.47 -15.49 -4.62
N SER A 41 -14.36 -14.87 -3.84
CA SER A 41 -15.73 -14.63 -4.28
C SER A 41 -15.76 -13.64 -5.46
N LYS A 42 -16.75 -13.80 -6.36
CA LYS A 42 -16.97 -12.85 -7.47
C LYS A 42 -17.23 -11.43 -7.01
N GLU A 43 -17.69 -11.24 -5.77
CA GLU A 43 -17.89 -9.93 -5.16
C GLU A 43 -16.56 -9.30 -4.76
N SER A 44 -15.63 -10.08 -4.21
CA SER A 44 -14.27 -9.61 -3.91
C SER A 44 -13.55 -9.16 -5.19
N LEU A 45 -13.65 -9.92 -6.28
CA LEU A 45 -13.12 -9.53 -7.60
C LEU A 45 -13.68 -8.19 -8.10
N LYS A 46 -14.97 -7.91 -7.89
CA LYS A 46 -15.55 -6.61 -8.24
C LYS A 46 -15.03 -5.48 -7.36
N LYS A 47 -14.75 -5.76 -6.08
CA LYS A 47 -14.13 -4.78 -5.15
C LYS A 47 -12.68 -4.49 -5.55
N GLN A 48 -11.92 -5.47 -6.07
CA GLN A 48 -10.55 -5.29 -6.59
C GLN A 48 -10.46 -4.17 -7.63
N GLU A 49 -11.46 -4.04 -8.50
CA GLU A 49 -11.45 -3.01 -9.52
C GLU A 49 -11.76 -1.61 -9.00
N ILE A 50 -12.34 -1.43 -7.81
CA ILE A 50 -12.81 -0.12 -7.34
C ILE A 50 -11.62 0.82 -7.11
N THR A 51 -10.61 0.36 -6.38
CA THR A 51 -9.39 1.15 -6.08
C THR A 51 -8.64 1.49 -7.36
N THR A 52 -8.42 0.50 -8.23
CA THR A 52 -7.75 0.70 -9.53
C THR A 52 -8.55 1.66 -10.44
N LYS A 53 -9.89 1.58 -10.46
CA LYS A 53 -10.75 2.53 -11.18
C LYS A 53 -10.66 3.94 -10.61
N ALA A 54 -10.59 4.10 -9.29
CA ALA A 54 -10.43 5.40 -8.65
C ALA A 54 -9.09 6.04 -9.02
N LEU A 55 -7.99 5.27 -8.96
CA LEU A 55 -6.66 5.71 -9.36
C LEU A 55 -6.59 6.08 -10.85
N ARG A 56 -7.23 5.31 -11.73
CA ARG A 56 -7.34 5.67 -13.16
C ARG A 56 -8.10 6.98 -13.39
N LYS A 57 -9.19 7.23 -12.65
CA LYS A 57 -9.90 8.51 -12.71
C LYS A 57 -9.04 9.67 -12.24
N PHE A 58 -8.23 9.46 -11.20
CA PHE A 58 -7.26 10.43 -10.75
C PHE A 58 -6.20 10.72 -11.82
N ALA A 59 -5.63 9.69 -12.45
CA ALA A 59 -4.68 9.83 -13.54
C ALA A 59 -5.22 10.70 -14.70
N GLU A 60 -6.48 10.47 -15.10
CA GLU A 60 -7.12 11.30 -16.14
C GLU A 60 -7.31 12.77 -15.72
N LYS A 61 -7.62 13.03 -14.44
CA LYS A 61 -7.75 14.41 -13.93
C LYS A 61 -6.42 15.17 -13.95
N VAL A 62 -5.31 14.51 -13.67
CA VAL A 62 -3.98 15.14 -13.54
C VAL A 62 -3.16 15.13 -14.82
N LYS A 63 -3.67 14.50 -15.89
CA LYS A 63 -3.03 14.37 -17.21
C LYS A 63 -2.54 15.69 -17.83
N GLY A 64 -3.17 16.82 -17.48
CA GLY A 64 -2.76 18.15 -17.92
C GLY A 64 -1.56 18.74 -17.18
N VAL A 65 -1.14 18.13 -16.07
CA VAL A 65 -0.04 18.57 -15.21
C VAL A 65 1.11 17.57 -15.24
N THR A 66 0.80 16.27 -15.12
CA THR A 66 1.77 15.17 -15.06
C THR A 66 1.18 13.91 -15.71
N ARG A 67 2.02 13.10 -16.37
CA ARG A 67 1.61 11.78 -16.86
C ARG A 67 1.53 10.80 -15.68
N VAL A 68 0.41 10.10 -15.56
CA VAL A 68 0.23 9.06 -14.55
C VAL A 68 -0.27 7.79 -15.24
N GLU A 69 0.47 6.71 -15.12
CA GLU A 69 0.07 5.38 -15.57
C GLU A 69 -0.37 4.53 -14.39
N VAL A 70 -1.35 3.64 -14.58
CA VAL A 70 -1.88 2.80 -13.50
C VAL A 70 -1.94 1.34 -13.96
N SER A 71 -1.13 0.49 -13.34
CA SER A 71 -1.14 -0.96 -13.52
C SER A 71 -1.78 -1.67 -12.32
N SER A 72 -2.19 -2.92 -12.54
CA SER A 72 -2.82 -3.77 -11.54
C SER A 72 -2.23 -5.16 -11.67
N GLU A 73 -1.66 -5.66 -10.59
CA GLU A 73 -0.97 -6.94 -10.50
C GLU A 73 -1.54 -7.76 -9.35
N HIS A 74 -1.45 -9.08 -9.50
CA HIS A 74 -2.02 -10.02 -8.55
C HIS A 74 -0.96 -11.07 -8.21
N LEU A 75 -0.51 -11.09 -6.96
CA LEU A 75 0.37 -12.12 -6.43
C LEU A 75 -0.47 -13.21 -5.80
N TRP A 76 -0.63 -14.31 -6.53
CA TRP A 76 -1.23 -15.56 -6.05
C TRP A 76 -0.20 -16.35 -5.26
N ASP A 77 -0.64 -17.25 -4.37
CA ASP A 77 0.22 -18.05 -3.49
C ASP A 77 1.14 -17.23 -2.55
N PHE A 78 0.81 -15.95 -2.29
CA PHE A 78 1.61 -15.11 -1.40
C PHE A 78 1.40 -15.47 0.08
N GLU A 79 0.17 -15.88 0.43
CA GLU A 79 -0.27 -16.31 1.77
C GLU A 79 0.06 -15.30 2.88
N PRO A 80 -0.43 -14.04 2.78
CA PRO A 80 -0.03 -12.97 3.70
C PRO A 80 -0.40 -13.28 5.16
N THR A 81 -1.54 -13.93 5.39
CA THR A 81 -2.05 -14.26 6.72
C THR A 81 -1.19 -15.27 7.46
N MET A 82 -0.67 -16.29 6.76
CA MET A 82 0.16 -17.31 7.42
C MET A 82 1.57 -16.81 7.73
N GLN A 83 2.06 -15.83 6.96
CA GLN A 83 3.47 -15.44 7.00
C GLN A 83 3.73 -14.13 7.73
N PHE A 84 2.77 -13.19 7.70
CA PHE A 84 2.99 -11.83 8.20
C PHE A 84 1.96 -11.39 9.25
N LEU A 85 0.87 -12.13 9.43
CA LEU A 85 -0.18 -11.75 10.37
C LEU A 85 -0.12 -12.60 11.64
N ALA A 86 -0.40 -11.94 12.76
CA ALA A 86 -0.52 -12.59 14.06
C ALA A 86 -1.82 -12.15 14.74
N LYS A 87 -2.39 -13.02 15.57
CA LYS A 87 -3.53 -12.65 16.40
C LYS A 87 -3.09 -11.90 17.65
N ASP A 88 -3.77 -10.80 17.95
CA ASP A 88 -3.57 -10.07 19.21
C ASP A 88 -4.32 -10.73 20.37
N VAL A 89 -4.20 -10.14 21.57
CA VAL A 89 -4.91 -10.58 22.78
C VAL A 89 -6.44 -10.50 22.67
N GLN A 90 -6.96 -9.80 21.66
CA GLN A 90 -8.38 -9.68 21.33
C GLN A 90 -8.79 -10.63 20.19
N GLU A 91 -7.92 -11.57 19.79
CA GLU A 91 -8.13 -12.51 18.69
C GLU A 91 -8.30 -11.85 17.31
N ARG A 92 -7.85 -10.59 17.14
CA ARG A 92 -7.89 -9.87 15.87
C ARG A 92 -6.62 -10.13 15.08
N TRP A 93 -6.74 -10.28 13.77
CA TRP A 93 -5.57 -10.33 12.89
C TRP A 93 -4.87 -8.99 12.85
N THR A 94 -3.56 -9.01 13.13
CA THR A 94 -2.73 -7.82 13.19
C THR A 94 -1.52 -7.95 12.27
N LEU A 95 -1.17 -6.83 11.61
CA LEU A 95 0.08 -6.66 10.89
C LEU A 95 0.95 -5.70 11.70
N THR A 96 2.07 -6.18 12.25
CA THR A 96 3.00 -5.34 13.01
C THR A 96 3.87 -4.50 12.07
N HIS A 97 4.52 -3.47 12.60
CA HIS A 97 5.46 -2.66 11.82
C HIS A 97 6.61 -3.50 11.24
N GLU A 98 7.20 -4.39 12.05
CA GLU A 98 8.28 -5.30 11.62
C GLU A 98 7.81 -6.26 10.51
N ALA A 99 6.66 -6.90 10.69
CA ALA A 99 6.10 -7.82 9.70
C ALA A 99 5.72 -7.08 8.39
N MET A 100 5.33 -5.81 8.48
CA MET A 100 5.09 -4.97 7.31
C MET A 100 6.37 -4.69 6.52
N GLU A 101 7.50 -4.40 7.19
CA GLU A 101 8.78 -4.25 6.49
C GLU A 101 9.20 -5.53 5.75
N GLU A 102 9.02 -6.69 6.41
CA GLU A 102 9.30 -7.99 5.80
C GLU A 102 8.37 -8.29 4.62
N LEU A 103 7.08 -7.97 4.76
CA LEU A 103 6.10 -8.09 3.68
C LEU A 103 6.55 -7.30 2.46
N ILE A 104 6.97 -6.05 2.66
CA ILE A 104 7.41 -5.16 1.57
C ILE A 104 8.66 -5.71 0.89
N LYS A 105 9.65 -6.15 1.67
CA LYS A 105 10.87 -6.80 1.13
C LYS A 105 10.50 -8.03 0.30
N LYS A 106 9.54 -8.84 0.75
CA LYS A 106 9.11 -10.03 0.02
C LYS A 106 8.36 -9.66 -1.26
N VAL A 107 7.43 -8.70 -1.21
CA VAL A 107 6.73 -8.23 -2.41
C VAL A 107 7.75 -7.69 -3.42
N ASP A 108 8.69 -6.85 -2.98
CA ASP A 108 9.73 -6.30 -3.84
C ASP A 108 10.59 -7.39 -4.49
N SER A 109 10.95 -8.46 -3.75
CA SER A 109 11.72 -9.58 -4.30
C SER A 109 10.97 -10.40 -5.36
N GLN A 110 9.64 -10.42 -5.33
CA GLN A 110 8.81 -11.13 -6.30
C GLN A 110 8.48 -10.28 -7.52
N MET A 111 8.55 -8.96 -7.38
CA MET A 111 8.38 -8.03 -8.48
C MET A 111 9.67 -8.00 -9.31
N GLN A 112 9.61 -8.53 -10.52
CA GLN A 112 10.67 -8.28 -11.49
C GLN A 112 10.69 -6.79 -11.77
N THR A 113 11.70 -6.08 -11.28
CA THR A 113 11.93 -4.69 -11.65
C THR A 113 12.29 -4.64 -13.12
N SER A 114 11.29 -4.55 -13.99
CA SER A 114 11.48 -3.93 -15.29
C SER A 114 12.14 -2.57 -15.01
N LEU A 115 13.21 -2.25 -15.74
CA LEU A 115 13.86 -0.95 -15.70
C LEU A 115 12.89 0.12 -16.24
N GLU A 116 11.87 0.45 -15.47
CA GLU A 116 10.98 1.55 -15.77
C GLU A 116 11.67 2.83 -15.30
N GLN A 117 11.91 3.74 -16.25
CA GLN A 117 12.59 5.02 -16.00
C GLN A 117 11.67 6.04 -15.29
N GLU A 118 10.50 5.60 -14.81
CA GLU A 118 9.46 6.45 -14.23
C GLU A 118 9.42 6.29 -12.70
N THR A 119 8.90 7.30 -11.99
CA THR A 119 8.76 7.20 -10.52
C THR A 119 7.62 6.25 -10.20
N VAL A 120 7.95 5.07 -9.66
CA VAL A 120 6.96 4.03 -9.33
C VAL A 120 6.44 4.23 -7.91
N LEU A 121 5.11 4.24 -7.76
CA LEU A 121 4.40 4.30 -6.49
C LEU A 121 3.58 3.03 -6.32
N ARG A 122 3.85 2.25 -5.27
CA ARG A 122 3.22 0.94 -5.08
C ARG A 122 2.08 1.00 -4.07
N PHE A 123 0.95 0.44 -4.44
CA PHE A 123 -0.21 0.24 -3.57
C PHE A 123 -0.40 -1.25 -3.34
N VAL A 124 0.05 -1.75 -2.19
CA VAL A 124 -0.20 -3.12 -1.79
C VAL A 124 -1.54 -3.22 -1.08
N ILE A 125 -2.37 -4.14 -1.55
CA ILE A 125 -3.67 -4.44 -0.97
C ILE A 125 -3.61 -5.87 -0.44
N LEU A 126 -3.77 -6.02 0.88
CA LEU A 126 -3.90 -7.33 1.51
C LEU A 126 -5.33 -7.85 1.30
N GLU A 127 -5.47 -8.87 0.46
CA GLU A 127 -6.73 -9.55 0.16
C GLU A 127 -6.94 -10.65 1.19
N THR A 128 -7.45 -10.26 2.35
CA THR A 128 -7.74 -11.15 3.48
C THR A 128 -9.25 -11.29 3.65
N THR A 129 -9.68 -12.48 4.08
CA THR A 129 -11.10 -12.77 4.33
C THR A 129 -11.58 -12.13 5.63
N GLU A 130 -10.71 -12.10 6.62
CA GLU A 130 -10.94 -11.48 7.92
C GLU A 130 -10.30 -10.09 8.00
N PRO A 131 -10.91 -9.14 8.75
CA PRO A 131 -10.36 -7.80 8.85
C PRO A 131 -9.01 -7.79 9.57
N VAL A 132 -8.04 -7.13 8.95
CA VAL A 132 -6.69 -6.97 9.49
C VAL A 132 -6.50 -5.54 10.01
N VAL A 133 -6.04 -5.45 11.25
CA VAL A 133 -5.63 -4.20 11.91
C VAL A 133 -4.13 -4.02 11.70
N VAL A 134 -3.69 -2.83 11.30
CA VAL A 134 -2.25 -2.56 11.22
C VAL A 134 -1.81 -1.85 12.48
N LEU A 135 -0.63 -2.21 13.00
CA LEU A 135 -0.07 -1.63 14.21
C LEU A 135 1.17 -0.80 13.86
N ASP A 136 1.33 0.33 14.54
CA ASP A 136 2.55 1.12 14.42
C ASP A 136 3.71 0.58 15.29
N GLU A 137 4.85 1.29 15.29
CA GLU A 137 6.03 0.93 16.08
C GLU A 137 5.76 0.88 17.59
N THR A 138 4.71 1.56 18.06
CA THR A 138 4.29 1.58 19.47
C THR A 138 3.22 0.54 19.79
N GLY A 139 2.73 -0.18 18.77
CA GLY A 139 1.66 -1.17 18.91
C GLY A 139 0.25 -0.57 18.90
N GLU A 140 0.09 0.70 18.50
CA GLU A 140 -1.22 1.33 18.40
C GLU A 140 -1.90 1.01 17.06
N ASP A 141 -3.22 0.82 17.10
CA ASP A 141 -4.07 0.56 15.93
C ASP A 141 -4.03 1.74 14.95
N ILE A 142 -3.61 1.48 13.70
CA ILE A 142 -3.61 2.44 12.60
C ILE A 142 -4.44 1.97 11.40
N HIS A 143 -5.09 2.92 10.74
CA HIS A 143 -5.94 2.66 9.57
C HIS A 143 -5.13 2.64 8.28
N GLY A 144 -4.45 1.53 8.01
CA GLY A 144 -3.54 1.39 6.86
C GLY A 144 -2.23 2.15 7.06
N VAL A 145 -1.26 1.91 6.18
CA VAL A 145 0.10 2.47 6.35
C VAL A 145 0.63 3.05 5.05
N ALA A 146 1.12 4.28 5.14
CA ALA A 146 1.97 4.86 4.10
C ALA A 146 3.43 4.56 4.47
N VAL A 147 4.16 3.94 3.54
CA VAL A 147 5.55 3.55 3.74
C VAL A 147 6.41 4.47 2.90
N ALA A 148 7.22 5.27 3.60
CA ALA A 148 8.07 6.25 2.96
C ALA A 148 8.98 5.56 1.93
N SER A 149 9.15 6.15 0.75
CA SER A 149 9.95 5.68 -0.42
C SER A 149 9.41 4.51 -1.23
N TRP A 150 8.34 3.84 -0.80
CA TRP A 150 7.81 2.65 -1.51
C TRP A 150 6.34 2.79 -1.92
N GLY A 151 5.51 3.44 -1.08
CA GLY A 151 4.11 3.72 -1.39
C GLY A 151 3.18 3.48 -0.20
N ALA A 152 2.16 2.63 -0.35
CA ALA A 152 1.19 2.37 0.70
C ALA A 152 0.78 0.89 0.79
N VAL A 153 0.51 0.44 2.01
CA VAL A 153 -0.02 -0.88 2.34
C VAL A 153 -1.41 -0.69 2.95
N LEU A 154 -2.41 -1.32 2.34
CA LEU A 154 -3.81 -1.18 2.68
C LEU A 154 -4.39 -2.56 2.98
N THR A 155 -5.13 -2.66 4.08
CA THR A 155 -5.95 -3.84 4.34
C THR A 155 -7.30 -3.67 3.63
N ARG A 156 -7.80 -4.74 3.02
CA ARG A 156 -9.13 -4.72 2.39
C ARG A 156 -10.21 -4.63 3.47
N ASN A 157 -10.60 -3.40 3.78
CA ASN A 157 -11.80 -3.12 4.55
C ASN A 157 -12.51 -1.89 3.96
N GLU A 158 -13.85 -1.85 4.07
CA GLU A 158 -14.65 -0.81 3.41
C GLU A 158 -14.30 0.61 3.89
N ALA A 159 -13.85 0.74 5.14
CA ALA A 159 -13.46 2.03 5.71
C ALA A 159 -12.14 2.54 5.13
N THR A 160 -11.14 1.68 4.96
CA THR A 160 -9.81 1.98 4.41
C THR A 160 -9.91 2.23 2.92
N GLU A 161 -10.66 1.40 2.17
CA GLU A 161 -10.90 1.64 0.75
C GLU A 161 -11.64 2.95 0.53
N SER A 162 -12.69 3.24 1.31
CA SER A 162 -13.43 4.51 1.19
C SER A 162 -12.57 5.72 1.55
N LYS A 163 -11.72 5.62 2.59
CA LYS A 163 -10.79 6.69 2.97
C LYS A 163 -9.70 6.91 1.91
N ALA A 164 -9.13 5.84 1.37
CA ALA A 164 -8.14 5.93 0.29
C ALA A 164 -8.76 6.56 -0.96
N ILE A 165 -9.96 6.12 -1.37
CA ILE A 165 -10.69 6.70 -2.50
C ILE A 165 -11.05 8.17 -2.25
N ALA A 166 -11.44 8.53 -1.02
CA ALA A 166 -11.73 9.91 -0.65
C ALA A 166 -10.49 10.81 -0.70
N ALA A 167 -9.33 10.30 -0.28
CA ALA A 167 -8.06 11.02 -0.35
C ALA A 167 -7.57 11.24 -1.79
N ILE A 168 -7.94 10.34 -2.71
CA ILE A 168 -7.58 10.40 -4.15
C ILE A 168 -8.55 11.29 -4.96
N ARG A 169 -9.72 11.64 -4.40
CA ARG A 169 -10.81 12.31 -5.13
C ARG A 169 -10.61 13.80 -5.30
#